data_AF-A0A9Y2D878-F1
#
_entry.id   AF-A0A9Y2D878-F1
#
_cell.length_a   1.000
_cell.length_b   1.000
_cell.length_c   1.000
_cell.angle_alpha   90.00
_cell.angle_beta   90.00
_cell.angle_gamma   90.00
#
_symmetry.space_group_name_H-M   'P 1'
#
loop_
_entity.id
_entity.type
_entity.pdbx_description
1 polymer ?
#
loop_
_entity_poly.entity_id
_entity_poly.type
_entity_poly.pdbx_seq_one_letter_code
_entity_poly.pdbx_strand_id
1 'polypeptide(L)'
;MSFDSLGLSAPLLKAVAEEGYDTPSPIQAQAIPAVLDGRDVMAAAQTGTGKTAGFTLPILQRLSQAQRPNGRPVRALILTPTRELAAQVGESVETYGKHLPLTSAVVFGGVKINPQIAKLKSGVDILVATPGRLLDLHQQKAVSFEALEVLVLDEADRMLDMGFIHDIRRILKVLPAKRQNLLFSATFSQDIRNLAKSIVNDPVEVSVTPRNTAAATVTQWVHPVDKSRKPALLSHLIETHQWQQVLVFTRTKHGANRLTKYLEGQGIEAAAIHGNKSQNARTKALADFKNGDVRALVATDIAARGLDIDQLPQVVNFELPNVPEDYVHRIGRTGRAGASGQAVSLVSLDEKKELAGIERLISQRLESQTVSGFEPTPGGGPKVDENEGRPARPPRRQGGNRNGSGAQRSGGQRSANNPRQNGEPRGNDNRGNDNRSGENRGNESTAPRRRRSRGGRGRGSGNGGAASGNR
;
A
#
# COMPACT_ATOMS: atom_id res chain seq x y z
N MET A 1 -32.59 2.10 -8.43
CA MET A 1 -32.05 0.84 -9.01
C MET A 1 -31.59 -0.01 -7.84
N SER A 2 -32.02 -1.26 -7.69
CA SER A 2 -31.57 -2.17 -6.62
C SER A 2 -30.44 -3.08 -7.12
N PHE A 3 -29.73 -3.76 -6.22
CA PHE A 3 -28.71 -4.74 -6.61
C PHE A 3 -29.27 -5.90 -7.44
N ASP A 4 -30.53 -6.29 -7.23
CA ASP A 4 -31.18 -7.38 -7.97
C ASP A 4 -31.23 -7.10 -9.48
N SER A 5 -31.31 -5.82 -9.84
CA SER A 5 -31.34 -5.39 -11.24
C SER A 5 -29.98 -5.44 -11.96
N LEU A 6 -28.89 -5.76 -11.25
CA LEU A 6 -27.53 -5.80 -11.80
C LEU A 6 -27.09 -7.20 -12.29
N GLY A 7 -27.99 -8.19 -12.32
CA GLY A 7 -27.69 -9.53 -12.86
C GLY A 7 -26.88 -10.43 -11.92
N LEU A 8 -26.91 -10.15 -10.61
CA LEU A 8 -26.24 -10.96 -9.59
C LEU A 8 -27.10 -12.16 -9.17
N SER A 9 -26.46 -13.27 -8.80
CA SER A 9 -27.15 -14.46 -8.30
C SER A 9 -27.67 -14.31 -6.87
N ALA A 10 -28.67 -15.11 -6.50
CA ALA A 10 -29.27 -15.09 -5.16
C ALA A 10 -28.26 -15.24 -4.00
N PRO A 11 -27.21 -16.10 -4.08
CA PRO A 11 -26.18 -16.16 -3.03
C PRO A 11 -25.41 -14.85 -2.84
N LEU A 12 -25.13 -14.12 -3.92
CA LEU A 12 -24.45 -12.82 -3.85
C LEU A 12 -25.37 -11.74 -3.31
N LEU A 13 -26.61 -11.67 -3.78
CA LEU A 13 -27.62 -10.73 -3.28
C LEU A 13 -27.87 -10.92 -1.78
N LYS A 14 -27.87 -12.17 -1.32
CA LYS A 14 -27.94 -12.49 0.12
C LYS A 14 -26.74 -11.93 0.89
N ALA A 15 -25.51 -12.09 0.39
CA ALA A 15 -24.32 -11.53 1.04
C ALA A 15 -24.36 -10.00 1.07
N VAL A 16 -24.80 -9.35 -0.01
CA VAL A 16 -24.96 -7.89 -0.10
C VAL A 16 -25.99 -7.37 0.92
N ALA A 17 -27.11 -8.08 1.08
CA ALA A 17 -28.13 -7.74 2.07
C ALA A 17 -27.66 -7.95 3.52
N GLU A 18 -26.84 -8.99 3.79
CA GLU A 18 -26.23 -9.21 5.12
C GLU A 18 -25.29 -8.07 5.53
N GLU A 19 -24.64 -7.41 4.57
CA GLU A 19 -23.82 -6.20 4.79
C GLU A 19 -24.65 -4.91 4.91
N GLY A 20 -25.97 -4.98 4.73
CA GLY A 20 -26.87 -3.83 4.84
C GLY A 20 -26.87 -2.90 3.64
N TYR A 21 -26.47 -3.37 2.45
CA TYR A 21 -26.48 -2.55 1.24
C TYR A 21 -27.80 -2.67 0.47
N ASP A 22 -28.58 -1.58 0.44
CA ASP A 22 -29.86 -1.55 -0.27
C ASP A 22 -29.72 -1.10 -1.75
N THR A 23 -28.86 -0.11 -2.00
CA THR A 23 -28.72 0.51 -3.33
C THR A 23 -27.27 0.53 -3.79
N PRO A 24 -26.99 0.15 -5.05
CA PRO A 24 -25.65 0.22 -5.61
C PRO A 24 -25.20 1.66 -5.77
N SER A 25 -23.94 1.92 -5.46
CA SER A 25 -23.32 3.22 -5.72
C SER A 25 -23.20 3.49 -7.23
N PRO A 26 -23.01 4.75 -7.67
CA PRO A 26 -22.89 5.08 -9.09
C PRO A 26 -21.78 4.30 -9.82
N ILE A 27 -20.66 3.98 -9.12
CA ILE A 27 -19.58 3.18 -9.72
C ILE A 27 -20.00 1.71 -9.84
N GLN A 28 -20.72 1.17 -8.86
CA GLN A 28 -21.22 -0.22 -8.89
C GLN A 28 -22.26 -0.40 -10.00
N ALA A 29 -23.22 0.53 -10.11
CA ALA A 29 -24.27 0.47 -11.12
C ALA A 29 -23.75 0.47 -12.57
N GLN A 30 -22.60 1.11 -12.81
CA GLN A 30 -21.98 1.16 -14.14
C GLN A 30 -20.94 0.06 -14.36
N ALA A 31 -20.11 -0.24 -13.35
CA ALA A 31 -19.04 -1.22 -13.50
C ALA A 31 -19.56 -2.66 -13.49
N ILE A 32 -20.52 -2.99 -12.61
CA ILE A 32 -20.97 -4.39 -12.44
C ILE A 32 -21.49 -4.98 -13.75
N PRO A 33 -22.42 -4.34 -14.49
CA PRO A 33 -22.89 -4.87 -15.77
C PRO A 33 -21.75 -5.04 -16.80
N ALA A 34 -20.88 -4.03 -16.95
CA ALA A 34 -19.76 -4.10 -17.89
C ALA A 34 -18.80 -5.26 -17.59
N VAL A 35 -18.53 -5.52 -16.30
CA VAL A 35 -17.67 -6.65 -15.90
C VAL A 35 -18.35 -7.99 -16.17
N LEU A 36 -19.68 -8.10 -15.94
CA LEU A 36 -20.46 -9.31 -16.24
C LEU A 36 -20.47 -9.61 -17.74
N ASP A 37 -20.55 -8.59 -18.59
CA ASP A 37 -20.49 -8.70 -20.05
C ASP A 37 -19.10 -9.09 -20.57
N GLY A 38 -18.11 -9.22 -19.69
CA GLY A 38 -16.74 -9.59 -20.06
C GLY A 38 -15.92 -8.47 -20.70
N ARG A 39 -16.41 -7.22 -20.66
CA ARG A 39 -15.69 -6.04 -21.16
C ARG A 39 -14.56 -5.65 -20.23
N ASP A 40 -13.46 -5.15 -20.78
CA ASP A 40 -12.46 -4.47 -19.97
C ASP A 40 -13.07 -3.18 -19.38
N VAL A 41 -12.63 -2.80 -18.19
CA VAL A 41 -13.17 -1.61 -17.50
C VAL A 41 -12.02 -0.74 -17.03
N MET A 42 -12.15 0.56 -17.26
CA MET A 42 -11.32 1.58 -16.65
C MET A 42 -12.20 2.49 -15.80
N ALA A 43 -12.04 2.41 -14.48
CA ALA A 43 -12.92 3.08 -13.52
C ALA A 43 -12.14 4.09 -12.66
N ALA A 44 -12.60 5.34 -12.67
CA ALA A 44 -12.14 6.40 -11.78
C ALA A 44 -13.21 6.73 -10.73
N ALA A 45 -12.90 6.42 -9.48
CA ALA A 45 -13.68 6.84 -8.34
C ALA A 45 -12.79 6.98 -7.09
N GLN A 46 -13.13 7.94 -6.22
CA GLN A 46 -12.47 8.08 -4.92
C GLN A 46 -12.69 6.83 -4.03
N THR A 47 -11.90 6.65 -2.95
CA THR A 47 -11.83 5.41 -2.15
C THR A 47 -13.20 4.82 -1.76
N GLY A 48 -13.82 4.99 -0.60
CA GLY A 48 -15.12 4.42 -0.19
C GLY A 48 -16.37 4.84 -1.00
N THR A 49 -16.28 4.82 -2.33
CA THR A 49 -17.41 4.86 -3.27
C THR A 49 -17.91 3.45 -3.61
N GLY A 50 -17.35 2.41 -2.98
CA GLY A 50 -17.75 1.02 -3.21
C GLY A 50 -17.10 0.36 -4.43
N LYS A 51 -15.94 0.86 -4.88
CA LYS A 51 -15.15 0.27 -5.99
C LYS A 51 -14.88 -1.22 -5.81
N THR A 52 -14.54 -1.64 -4.59
CA THR A 52 -14.21 -3.02 -4.28
C THR A 52 -15.37 -3.95 -4.62
N ALA A 53 -16.58 -3.66 -4.12
CA ALA A 53 -17.78 -4.40 -4.49
C ALA A 53 -18.08 -4.35 -6.01
N GLY A 54 -17.76 -3.21 -6.66
CA GLY A 54 -17.92 -3.01 -8.09
C GLY A 54 -17.14 -3.99 -8.98
N PHE A 55 -16.00 -4.53 -8.50
CA PHE A 55 -15.28 -5.60 -9.21
C PHE A 55 -15.40 -6.97 -8.55
N THR A 56 -15.51 -7.08 -7.22
CA THR A 56 -15.56 -8.38 -6.55
C THR A 56 -16.85 -9.14 -6.84
N LEU A 57 -18.01 -8.47 -6.77
CA LEU A 57 -19.32 -9.08 -7.03
C LEU A 57 -19.41 -9.71 -8.42
N PRO A 58 -19.11 -8.99 -9.53
CA PRO A 58 -19.20 -9.58 -10.85
C PRO A 58 -18.12 -10.65 -11.12
N ILE A 59 -16.93 -10.54 -10.51
CA ILE A 59 -15.92 -11.62 -10.59
C ILE A 59 -16.42 -12.89 -9.91
N LEU A 60 -16.95 -12.78 -8.69
CA LEU A 60 -17.51 -13.91 -7.95
C LEU A 60 -18.67 -14.56 -8.73
N GLN A 61 -19.56 -13.75 -9.31
CA GLN A 61 -20.64 -14.22 -10.17
C GLN A 61 -20.10 -15.08 -11.32
N ARG A 62 -19.18 -14.53 -12.12
CA ARG A 62 -18.62 -15.23 -13.29
C ARG A 62 -17.89 -16.51 -12.92
N LEU A 63 -17.04 -16.48 -11.89
CA LEU A 63 -16.28 -17.65 -11.45
C LEU A 63 -17.16 -18.75 -10.84
N SER A 64 -18.30 -18.39 -10.25
CA SER A 64 -19.26 -19.33 -9.68
C SER A 64 -20.08 -20.08 -10.74
N GLN A 65 -20.33 -19.43 -11.89
CA GLN A 65 -21.07 -20.01 -13.02
C GLN A 65 -20.17 -20.82 -13.97
N ALA A 66 -18.89 -20.48 -14.05
CA ALA A 66 -17.92 -21.22 -14.85
C ALA A 66 -17.70 -22.63 -14.30
N GLN A 67 -17.49 -23.60 -15.20
CA GLN A 67 -17.13 -24.96 -14.82
C GLN A 67 -15.80 -24.94 -14.07
N ARG A 68 -15.78 -25.53 -12.87
CA ARG A 68 -14.60 -25.52 -12.00
C ARG A 68 -13.48 -26.36 -12.62
N PRO A 69 -12.30 -25.77 -12.89
CA PRO A 69 -11.15 -26.52 -13.36
C PRO A 69 -10.63 -27.47 -12.29
N ASN A 70 -10.07 -28.60 -12.71
CA ASN A 70 -9.39 -29.53 -11.81
C ASN A 70 -8.18 -28.84 -11.15
N GLY A 71 -7.95 -29.13 -9.86
CA GLY A 71 -6.81 -28.60 -9.11
C GLY A 71 -6.97 -27.18 -8.54
N ARG A 72 -8.11 -26.50 -8.78
CA ARG A 72 -8.42 -25.14 -8.27
C ARG A 72 -7.31 -24.10 -8.58
N PRO A 73 -7.03 -23.85 -9.86
CA PRO A 73 -6.04 -22.86 -10.25
C PRO A 73 -6.54 -21.43 -9.95
N VAL A 74 -5.60 -20.48 -9.90
CA VAL A 74 -5.92 -19.06 -9.76
C VAL A 74 -6.59 -18.57 -11.05
N ARG A 75 -7.87 -18.20 -10.96
CA ARG A 75 -8.69 -17.69 -12.07
C ARG A 75 -8.86 -16.18 -12.05
N ALA A 76 -8.80 -15.55 -10.88
CA ALA A 76 -8.77 -14.09 -10.76
C ALA A 76 -7.58 -13.63 -9.92
N LEU A 77 -6.90 -12.59 -10.41
CA LEU A 77 -5.77 -11.95 -9.74
C LEU A 77 -6.12 -10.49 -9.50
N ILE A 78 -6.06 -10.08 -8.24
CA ILE A 78 -6.28 -8.70 -7.82
C ILE A 78 -4.96 -8.13 -7.28
N LEU A 79 -4.38 -7.18 -7.99
CA LEU A 79 -3.19 -6.46 -7.56
C LEU A 79 -3.55 -5.20 -6.79
N THR A 80 -2.90 -5.03 -5.65
CA THR A 80 -3.08 -3.89 -4.74
C THR A 80 -1.70 -3.30 -4.36
N PRO A 81 -1.58 -1.97 -4.17
CA PRO A 81 -0.31 -1.31 -3.84
C PRO A 81 0.20 -1.64 -2.43
N THR A 82 -0.69 -1.87 -1.47
CA THR A 82 -0.33 -2.01 -0.06
C THR A 82 -0.87 -3.31 0.52
N ARG A 83 -0.24 -3.74 1.62
CA ARG A 83 -0.61 -4.97 2.33
C ARG A 83 -1.98 -4.80 3.01
N GLU A 84 -2.25 -3.59 3.47
CA GLU A 84 -3.48 -3.20 4.13
C GLU A 84 -4.65 -3.27 3.14
N LEU A 85 -4.48 -2.71 1.94
CA LEU A 85 -5.49 -2.82 0.90
C LEU A 85 -5.67 -4.27 0.45
N ALA A 86 -4.57 -5.03 0.30
CA ALA A 86 -4.65 -6.46 -0.01
C ALA A 86 -5.51 -7.23 1.01
N ALA A 87 -5.33 -6.95 2.31
CA ALA A 87 -6.11 -7.58 3.36
C ALA A 87 -7.59 -7.18 3.29
N GLN A 88 -7.90 -5.90 3.11
CA GLN A 88 -9.28 -5.38 2.99
C GLN A 88 -10.01 -5.96 1.77
N VAL A 89 -9.33 -6.02 0.63
CA VAL A 89 -9.91 -6.61 -0.58
C VAL A 89 -10.09 -8.11 -0.39
N GLY A 90 -9.18 -8.79 0.30
CA GLY A 90 -9.34 -10.19 0.71
C GLY A 90 -10.59 -10.41 1.58
N GLU A 91 -10.77 -9.59 2.61
CA GLU A 91 -11.95 -9.60 3.48
C GLU A 91 -13.23 -9.36 2.66
N SER A 92 -13.24 -8.36 1.77
CA SER A 92 -14.37 -8.12 0.86
C SER A 92 -14.70 -9.33 -0.01
N VAL A 93 -13.69 -10.02 -0.56
CA VAL A 93 -13.89 -11.23 -1.36
C VAL A 93 -14.49 -12.36 -0.51
N GLU A 94 -14.05 -12.52 0.73
CA GLU A 94 -14.60 -13.50 1.67
C GLU A 94 -16.05 -13.17 2.07
N THR A 95 -16.33 -11.91 2.40
CA THR A 95 -17.66 -11.40 2.76
C THR A 95 -18.67 -11.65 1.64
N TYR A 96 -18.41 -11.14 0.44
CA TYR A 96 -19.34 -11.30 -0.69
C TYR A 96 -19.38 -12.74 -1.21
N GLY A 97 -18.29 -13.48 -1.07
CA GLY A 97 -18.16 -14.87 -1.49
C GLY A 97 -18.70 -15.91 -0.50
N LYS A 98 -19.15 -15.51 0.69
CA LYS A 98 -19.52 -16.39 1.81
C LYS A 98 -20.49 -17.52 1.45
N HIS A 99 -21.44 -17.26 0.55
CA HIS A 99 -22.44 -18.23 0.10
C HIS A 99 -22.07 -18.93 -1.21
N LEU A 100 -20.83 -18.77 -1.69
CA LEU A 100 -20.31 -19.38 -2.90
C LEU A 100 -19.23 -20.40 -2.56
N PRO A 101 -19.06 -21.49 -3.33
CA PRO A 101 -18.07 -22.51 -3.01
C PRO A 101 -16.65 -22.13 -3.50
N LEU A 102 -16.31 -20.84 -3.54
CA LEU A 102 -15.03 -20.32 -4.08
C LEU A 102 -14.00 -20.16 -2.95
N THR A 103 -12.72 -20.29 -3.27
CA THR A 103 -11.64 -20.04 -2.31
C THR A 103 -10.80 -18.83 -2.68
N SER A 104 -10.39 -18.05 -1.69
CA SER A 104 -9.51 -16.89 -1.85
C SER A 104 -8.25 -17.03 -0.99
N ALA A 105 -7.21 -16.27 -1.35
CA ALA A 105 -6.03 -16.07 -0.53
C ALA A 105 -5.45 -14.67 -0.74
N VAL A 106 -4.80 -14.14 0.30
CA VAL A 106 -4.09 -12.86 0.28
C VAL A 106 -2.60 -13.11 0.44
N VAL A 107 -1.78 -12.54 -0.46
CA VAL A 107 -0.32 -12.68 -0.43
C VAL A 107 0.39 -11.34 -0.53
N PHE A 108 1.21 -11.03 0.48
CA PHE A 108 1.97 -9.79 0.51
C PHE A 108 3.30 -9.91 1.26
N GLY A 109 4.19 -8.93 1.03
CA GLY A 109 5.54 -8.87 1.60
C GLY A 109 5.59 -8.71 3.13
N GLY A 110 6.78 -8.82 3.72
CA GLY A 110 7.02 -8.51 5.15
C GLY A 110 6.42 -9.50 6.17
N VAL A 111 5.86 -10.61 5.71
CA VAL A 111 5.52 -11.79 6.52
C VAL A 111 6.20 -13.02 5.91
N LYS A 112 6.28 -14.12 6.68
CA LYS A 112 6.89 -15.38 6.23
C LYS A 112 6.23 -15.86 4.93
N ILE A 113 7.05 -16.25 3.96
CA ILE A 113 6.56 -16.70 2.64
C ILE A 113 6.01 -18.14 2.67
N ASN A 114 6.59 -19.02 3.50
CA ASN A 114 6.22 -20.43 3.55
C ASN A 114 4.73 -20.69 3.87
N PRO A 115 4.07 -19.98 4.80
CA PRO A 115 2.63 -20.11 5.00
C PRO A 115 1.81 -19.74 3.74
N GLN A 116 2.25 -18.74 2.98
CA GLN A 116 1.58 -18.34 1.73
C GLN A 116 1.77 -19.40 0.64
N ILE A 117 2.97 -19.99 0.53
CA ILE A 117 3.23 -21.13 -0.37
C ILE A 117 2.33 -22.32 -0.02
N ALA A 118 2.23 -22.67 1.26
CA ALA A 118 1.38 -23.77 1.71
C ALA A 118 -0.10 -23.53 1.38
N LYS A 119 -0.59 -22.30 1.58
CA LYS A 119 -1.96 -21.92 1.20
C LYS A 119 -2.19 -22.04 -0.30
N LEU A 120 -1.27 -21.56 -1.14
CA LEU A 120 -1.39 -21.64 -2.60
C LEU A 120 -1.38 -23.10 -3.12
N LYS A 121 -0.59 -23.97 -2.50
CA LYS A 121 -0.58 -25.41 -2.83
C LYS A 121 -1.92 -26.10 -2.59
N SER A 122 -2.79 -25.57 -1.73
CA SER A 122 -4.13 -26.11 -1.48
C SER A 122 -5.16 -25.75 -2.56
N GLY A 123 -4.79 -24.89 -3.51
CA GLY A 123 -5.66 -24.42 -4.58
C GLY A 123 -6.54 -23.25 -4.17
N VAL A 124 -6.54 -22.21 -5.01
CA VAL A 124 -7.19 -20.91 -4.74
C VAL A 124 -7.81 -20.39 -6.03
N ASP A 125 -9.09 -20.04 -6.02
CA ASP A 125 -9.77 -19.45 -7.19
C ASP A 125 -9.39 -17.97 -7.38
N ILE A 126 -9.29 -17.21 -6.28
CA ILE A 126 -9.07 -15.76 -6.29
C ILE A 126 -7.84 -15.40 -5.45
N LEU A 127 -6.84 -14.78 -6.08
CA LEU A 127 -5.63 -14.34 -5.42
C LEU A 127 -5.58 -12.82 -5.32
N VAL A 128 -5.53 -12.28 -4.10
CA VAL A 128 -5.23 -10.87 -3.85
C VAL A 128 -3.76 -10.73 -3.50
N ALA A 129 -3.03 -9.85 -4.19
CA ALA A 129 -1.58 -9.78 -4.03
C ALA A 129 -0.99 -8.37 -4.12
N THR A 130 0.13 -8.16 -3.42
CA THR A 130 1.03 -7.03 -3.71
C THR A 130 2.06 -7.44 -4.77
N PRO A 131 2.45 -6.57 -5.74
CA PRO A 131 3.28 -6.94 -6.89
C PRO A 131 4.58 -7.69 -6.56
N GLY A 132 5.40 -7.16 -5.65
CA GLY A 132 6.68 -7.77 -5.32
C GLY A 132 6.55 -9.19 -4.77
N ARG A 133 5.62 -9.42 -3.82
CA ARG A 133 5.39 -10.76 -3.26
C ARG A 133 4.85 -11.74 -4.30
N LEU A 134 4.00 -11.28 -5.22
CA LEU A 134 3.49 -12.13 -6.30
C LEU A 134 4.64 -12.65 -7.17
N LEU A 135 5.58 -11.76 -7.53
CA LEU A 135 6.77 -12.12 -8.30
C LEU A 135 7.66 -13.12 -7.55
N ASP A 136 7.85 -12.95 -6.24
CA ASP A 136 8.62 -13.90 -5.43
C ASP A 136 7.99 -15.31 -5.46
N LEU A 137 6.67 -15.39 -5.24
CA LEU A 137 5.92 -16.65 -5.24
C LEU A 137 5.93 -17.31 -6.62
N HIS A 138 5.81 -16.52 -7.68
CA HIS A 138 5.88 -17.03 -9.05
C HIS A 138 7.28 -17.56 -9.38
N GLN A 139 8.34 -16.85 -9.00
CA GLN A 139 9.73 -17.31 -9.18
C GLN A 139 10.01 -18.62 -8.44
N GLN A 140 9.41 -18.81 -7.26
CA GLN A 140 9.48 -20.06 -6.50
C GLN A 140 8.55 -21.17 -7.02
N LYS A 141 7.86 -20.93 -8.15
CA LYS A 141 6.87 -21.85 -8.74
C LYS A 141 5.74 -22.24 -7.77
N ALA A 142 5.43 -21.35 -6.83
CA ALA A 142 4.35 -21.55 -5.86
C ALA A 142 2.97 -21.17 -6.41
N VAL A 143 2.92 -20.42 -7.52
CA VAL A 143 1.70 -20.03 -8.23
C VAL A 143 1.90 -20.07 -9.74
N SER A 144 0.90 -20.61 -10.44
CA SER A 144 0.76 -20.55 -11.90
C SER A 144 -0.42 -19.66 -12.28
N PHE A 145 -0.30 -18.96 -13.41
CA PHE A 145 -1.33 -18.07 -13.95
C PHE A 145 -1.94 -18.59 -15.26
N GLU A 146 -1.64 -19.83 -15.66
CA GLU A 146 -2.09 -20.38 -16.94
C GLU A 146 -3.61 -20.36 -17.13
N ALA A 147 -4.37 -20.53 -16.05
CA ALA A 147 -5.83 -20.50 -16.05
C ALA A 147 -6.42 -19.14 -15.62
N LEU A 148 -5.63 -18.07 -15.62
CA LEU A 148 -6.10 -16.76 -15.21
C LEU A 148 -7.08 -16.17 -16.24
N GLU A 149 -8.29 -15.85 -15.79
CA GLU A 149 -9.38 -15.31 -16.59
C GLU A 149 -9.54 -13.79 -16.41
N VAL A 150 -9.25 -13.28 -15.20
CA VAL A 150 -9.44 -11.86 -14.85
C VAL A 150 -8.23 -11.29 -14.12
N LEU A 151 -7.77 -10.11 -14.55
CA LEU A 151 -6.80 -9.28 -13.85
C LEU A 151 -7.47 -8.00 -13.36
N VAL A 152 -7.26 -7.64 -12.10
CA VAL A 152 -7.64 -6.36 -11.52
C VAL A 152 -6.39 -5.60 -11.06
N LEU A 153 -6.29 -4.34 -11.44
CA LEU A 153 -5.38 -3.37 -10.81
C LEU A 153 -6.21 -2.42 -9.96
N ASP A 154 -6.17 -2.59 -8.63
CA ASP A 154 -6.84 -1.68 -7.70
C ASP A 154 -5.86 -0.63 -7.19
N GLU A 155 -6.32 0.62 -7.11
CA GLU A 155 -5.51 1.81 -6.83
C GLU A 155 -4.25 1.88 -7.72
N ALA A 156 -4.46 1.79 -9.04
CA ALA A 156 -3.39 1.77 -10.02
C ALA A 156 -2.50 3.03 -10.00
N ASP A 157 -3.06 4.19 -9.68
CA ASP A 157 -2.33 5.45 -9.48
C ASP A 157 -1.30 5.30 -8.36
N ARG A 158 -1.69 4.74 -7.23
CA ARG A 158 -0.78 4.51 -6.11
C ARG A 158 0.31 3.50 -6.42
N MET A 159 0.00 2.48 -7.22
CA MET A 159 1.03 1.54 -7.66
C MET A 159 2.11 2.25 -8.50
N LEU A 160 1.73 3.24 -9.33
CA LEU A 160 2.69 4.07 -10.06
C LEU A 160 3.50 4.97 -9.14
N ASP A 161 2.84 5.65 -8.19
CA ASP A 161 3.51 6.54 -7.22
C ASP A 161 4.55 5.78 -6.37
N MET A 162 4.29 4.51 -6.09
CA MET A 162 5.21 3.63 -5.34
C MET A 162 6.29 2.99 -6.21
N GLY A 163 6.33 3.29 -7.51
CA GLY A 163 7.32 2.76 -8.44
C GLY A 163 7.08 1.31 -8.87
N PHE A 164 5.91 0.73 -8.60
CA PHE A 164 5.60 -0.66 -8.97
C PHE A 164 5.37 -0.87 -10.47
N ILE A 165 5.48 0.16 -11.30
CA ILE A 165 5.33 0.04 -12.76
C ILE A 165 6.23 -1.05 -13.36
N HIS A 166 7.46 -1.19 -12.87
CA HIS A 166 8.38 -2.23 -13.34
C HIS A 166 7.91 -3.64 -12.95
N ASP A 167 7.43 -3.79 -11.72
CA ASP A 167 6.91 -5.07 -11.23
C ASP A 167 5.61 -5.46 -11.95
N ILE A 168 4.69 -4.51 -12.16
CA ILE A 168 3.47 -4.71 -12.94
C ILE A 168 3.81 -5.20 -14.35
N ARG A 169 4.75 -4.53 -15.04
CA ARG A 169 5.19 -4.95 -16.37
C ARG A 169 5.78 -6.36 -16.38
N ARG A 170 6.49 -6.77 -15.32
CA ARG A 170 7.01 -8.14 -15.19
C ARG A 170 5.89 -9.14 -14.97
N ILE A 171 4.90 -8.81 -14.15
CA ILE A 171 3.72 -9.64 -13.91
C ILE A 171 2.96 -9.84 -15.22
N LEU A 172 2.63 -8.77 -15.94
CA LEU A 172 1.88 -8.84 -17.21
C LEU A 172 2.52 -9.78 -18.24
N LYS A 173 3.85 -9.90 -18.26
CA LYS A 173 4.59 -10.80 -19.16
C LYS A 173 4.39 -12.28 -18.86
N VAL A 174 4.01 -12.64 -17.62
CA VAL A 174 3.78 -14.03 -17.22
C VAL A 174 2.30 -14.39 -17.16
N LEU A 175 1.40 -13.43 -17.43
CA LEU A 175 -0.04 -13.67 -17.48
C LEU A 175 -0.48 -14.11 -18.89
N PRO A 176 -1.59 -14.87 -19.02
CA PRO A 176 -2.17 -15.22 -20.31
C PRO A 176 -2.55 -13.97 -21.11
N ALA A 177 -2.30 -13.99 -22.42
CA ALA A 177 -2.63 -12.85 -23.29
C ALA A 177 -4.14 -12.56 -23.35
N LYS A 178 -4.97 -13.61 -23.37
CA LYS A 178 -6.43 -13.50 -23.37
C LYS A 178 -6.96 -13.59 -21.94
N ARG A 179 -7.42 -12.45 -21.41
CA ARG A 179 -8.06 -12.30 -20.10
C ARG A 179 -8.85 -10.99 -20.08
N GLN A 180 -9.81 -10.85 -19.18
CA GLN A 180 -10.43 -9.56 -18.91
C GLN A 180 -9.53 -8.74 -18.00
N ASN A 181 -9.38 -7.45 -18.28
CA ASN A 181 -8.57 -6.52 -17.49
C ASN A 181 -9.45 -5.40 -16.92
N LEU A 182 -9.36 -5.22 -15.61
CA LEU A 182 -10.09 -4.18 -14.89
C LEU A 182 -9.07 -3.26 -14.21
N LEU A 183 -9.15 -1.96 -14.48
CA LEU A 183 -8.28 -0.94 -13.88
C LEU A 183 -9.13 0.02 -13.05
N PHE A 184 -8.87 0.04 -11.75
CA PHE A 184 -9.51 0.95 -10.80
C PHE A 184 -8.49 1.94 -10.26
N SER A 185 -8.84 3.22 -10.28
CA SER A 185 -7.96 4.32 -9.87
C SER A 185 -8.79 5.40 -9.17
N ALA A 186 -8.14 6.28 -8.40
CA ALA A 186 -8.81 7.49 -7.91
C ALA A 186 -8.93 8.55 -9.02
N THR A 187 -7.99 8.55 -9.98
CA THR A 187 -7.93 9.54 -11.06
C THR A 187 -7.54 8.93 -12.41
N PHE A 188 -7.90 9.61 -13.51
CA PHE A 188 -7.36 9.36 -14.85
C PHE A 188 -6.25 10.35 -15.18
N SER A 189 -5.15 10.29 -14.43
CA SER A 189 -3.91 10.98 -14.79
C SER A 189 -3.39 10.48 -16.15
N GLN A 190 -2.52 11.26 -16.79
CA GLN A 190 -1.93 10.84 -18.07
C GLN A 190 -1.13 9.55 -17.91
N ASP A 191 -0.45 9.35 -16.78
CA ASP A 191 0.29 8.13 -16.47
C ASP A 191 -0.62 6.92 -16.33
N ILE A 192 -1.80 7.09 -15.73
CA ILE A 192 -2.81 6.03 -15.66
C ILE A 192 -3.35 5.69 -17.04
N ARG A 193 -3.65 6.70 -17.87
CA ARG A 193 -4.07 6.46 -19.26
C ARG A 193 -2.98 5.74 -20.05
N ASN A 194 -1.71 6.09 -19.83
CA ASN A 194 -0.57 5.42 -20.48
C ASN A 194 -0.40 3.98 -20.01
N LEU A 195 -0.58 3.70 -18.72
CA LEU A 195 -0.61 2.34 -18.18
C LEU A 195 -1.76 1.55 -18.79
N ALA A 196 -2.97 2.12 -18.79
CA ALA A 196 -4.17 1.48 -19.31
C ALA A 196 -4.01 1.03 -20.77
N LYS A 197 -3.43 1.87 -21.64
CA LYS A 197 -3.13 1.53 -23.04
C LYS A 197 -2.31 0.25 -23.23
N SER A 198 -1.54 -0.16 -22.22
CA SER A 198 -0.72 -1.38 -22.26
C SER A 198 -1.40 -2.61 -21.67
N ILE A 199 -2.59 -2.46 -21.09
CA ILE A 199 -3.26 -3.50 -20.28
C ILE A 199 -4.66 -3.80 -20.79
N VAL A 200 -5.48 -2.77 -20.98
CA VAL A 200 -6.90 -2.91 -21.34
C VAL A 200 -7.11 -2.75 -22.85
N ASN A 201 -8.14 -3.40 -23.38
CA ASN A 201 -8.53 -3.34 -24.79
C ASN A 201 -9.99 -2.89 -24.95
N ASP A 202 -10.22 -1.75 -25.62
CA ASP A 202 -11.53 -1.10 -25.76
C ASP A 202 -12.36 -1.06 -24.45
N PRO A 203 -11.80 -0.48 -23.36
CA PRO A 203 -12.42 -0.52 -22.06
C PRO A 203 -13.66 0.38 -21.99
N VAL A 204 -14.63 -0.04 -21.19
CA VAL A 204 -15.68 0.86 -20.72
C VAL A 204 -15.06 1.83 -19.71
N GLU A 205 -15.06 3.14 -20.04
CA GLU A 205 -14.62 4.18 -19.12
C GLU A 205 -15.76 4.59 -18.18
N VAL A 206 -15.59 4.35 -16.88
CA VAL A 206 -16.54 4.78 -15.84
C VAL A 206 -15.89 5.88 -15.00
N SER A 207 -16.49 7.07 -14.96
CA SER A 207 -16.01 8.19 -14.15
C SER A 207 -17.16 8.79 -13.36
N VAL A 208 -17.16 8.57 -12.05
CA VAL A 208 -18.24 9.04 -11.16
C VAL A 208 -17.84 10.23 -10.29
N THR A 209 -16.60 10.72 -10.40
CA THR A 209 -16.13 11.82 -9.55
C THR A 209 -15.49 12.92 -10.40
N PRO A 210 -16.01 14.16 -10.40
CA PRO A 210 -15.28 15.32 -10.87
C PRO A 210 -13.98 15.50 -10.07
N ARG A 211 -12.92 16.03 -10.69
CA ARG A 211 -11.70 16.43 -9.95
C ARG A 211 -12.10 17.35 -8.78
N ASN A 212 -11.44 17.20 -7.62
CA ASN A 212 -11.57 18.07 -6.43
C ASN A 212 -12.88 18.01 -5.61
N THR A 213 -13.79 17.08 -5.85
CA THR A 213 -15.07 16.99 -5.08
C THR A 213 -14.88 16.79 -3.57
N ALA A 214 -13.81 16.13 -3.13
CA ALA A 214 -13.53 15.97 -1.70
C ALA A 214 -13.27 17.32 -1.00
N ALA A 215 -12.66 18.29 -1.70
CA ALA A 215 -12.49 19.64 -1.17
C ALA A 215 -13.81 20.41 -1.10
N ALA A 216 -14.81 20.05 -1.92
CA ALA A 216 -16.11 20.72 -1.90
C ALA A 216 -17.02 20.24 -0.76
N THR A 217 -16.88 19.00 -0.29
CA THR A 217 -17.75 18.42 0.76
C THR A 217 -17.16 18.46 2.17
N VAL A 218 -15.88 18.76 2.30
CA VAL A 218 -15.16 18.78 3.58
C VAL A 218 -14.93 20.22 4.03
N THR A 219 -15.34 20.54 5.26
CA THR A 219 -15.00 21.83 5.87
C THR A 219 -13.51 21.84 6.23
N GLN A 220 -12.78 22.81 5.70
CA GLN A 220 -11.32 22.85 5.80
C GLN A 220 -10.86 24.10 6.53
N TRP A 221 -10.01 23.90 7.54
CA TRP A 221 -9.46 24.97 8.37
C TRP A 221 -7.94 24.94 8.37
N VAL A 222 -7.35 26.13 8.40
CA VAL A 222 -5.92 26.33 8.66
C VAL A 222 -5.77 26.94 10.04
N HIS A 223 -4.94 26.31 10.89
CA HIS A 223 -4.47 26.90 12.13
C HIS A 223 -2.98 27.26 11.98
N PRO A 224 -2.66 28.55 11.79
CA PRO A 224 -1.28 29.00 11.82
C PRO A 224 -0.68 28.76 13.19
N VAL A 225 0.49 28.11 13.26
CA VAL A 225 1.16 27.79 14.53
C VAL A 225 2.67 27.60 14.33
N ASP A 226 3.45 27.97 15.34
CA ASP A 226 4.89 27.67 15.34
C ASP A 226 5.13 26.15 15.37
N LYS A 227 6.11 25.68 14.59
CA LYS A 227 6.39 24.26 14.39
C LYS A 227 6.57 23.48 15.70
N SER A 228 7.23 24.09 16.68
CA SER A 228 7.48 23.51 18.00
C SER A 228 6.21 23.32 18.84
N ARG A 229 5.16 24.11 18.59
CA ARG A 229 3.89 24.08 19.34
C ARG A 229 2.79 23.25 18.69
N LYS A 230 3.02 22.72 17.47
CA LYS A 230 2.04 21.85 16.81
C LYS A 230 1.55 20.67 17.67
N PRO A 231 2.41 19.93 18.42
CA PRO A 231 1.93 18.83 19.28
C PRO A 231 0.96 19.29 20.36
N ALA A 232 1.28 20.41 21.02
CA ALA A 232 0.45 21.00 22.06
C ALA A 232 -0.88 21.50 21.49
N LEU A 233 -0.85 22.17 20.33
CA LEU A 233 -2.08 22.62 19.65
C LEU A 233 -2.97 21.44 19.26
N LEU A 234 -2.40 20.37 18.71
CA LEU A 234 -3.16 19.17 18.36
C LEU A 234 -3.88 18.58 19.59
N SER A 235 -3.17 18.44 20.70
CA SER A 235 -3.74 17.87 21.93
C SER A 235 -4.87 18.76 22.47
N HIS A 236 -4.63 20.08 22.49
CA HIS A 236 -5.63 21.07 22.87
C HIS A 236 -6.90 20.99 22.01
N LEU A 237 -6.76 20.85 20.68
CA LEU A 237 -7.90 20.71 19.78
C LEU A 237 -8.67 19.40 20.01
N ILE A 238 -7.96 18.28 20.18
CA ILE A 238 -8.56 16.96 20.47
C ILE A 238 -9.40 17.02 21.75
N GLU A 239 -8.88 17.66 22.81
CA GLU A 239 -9.57 17.77 24.09
C GLU A 239 -10.73 18.76 24.05
N THR A 240 -10.48 19.99 23.58
CA THR A 240 -11.46 21.09 23.55
C THR A 240 -12.69 20.74 22.73
N HIS A 241 -12.49 20.07 21.59
CA HIS A 241 -13.58 19.65 20.72
C HIS A 241 -14.02 18.20 20.95
N GLN A 242 -13.47 17.54 21.97
CA GLN A 242 -13.80 16.16 22.35
C GLN A 242 -13.80 15.17 21.18
N TRP A 243 -12.83 15.28 20.27
CA TRP A 243 -12.77 14.43 19.07
C TRP A 243 -12.56 12.97 19.45
N GLN A 244 -13.45 12.05 19.07
CA GLN A 244 -13.37 10.64 19.48
C GLN A 244 -12.54 9.77 18.53
N GLN A 245 -12.42 10.15 17.26
CA GLN A 245 -11.58 9.47 16.27
C GLN A 245 -10.92 10.50 15.36
N VAL A 246 -9.59 10.51 15.34
CA VAL A 246 -8.80 11.49 14.60
C VAL A 246 -7.68 10.80 13.83
N LEU A 247 -7.65 10.99 12.51
CA LEU A 247 -6.53 10.56 11.67
C LEU A 247 -5.56 11.71 11.46
N VAL A 248 -4.33 11.57 11.95
CA VAL A 248 -3.31 12.61 11.97
C VAL A 248 -2.20 12.28 10.99
N PHE A 249 -1.98 13.12 9.98
CA PHE A 249 -0.95 12.93 8.97
C PHE A 249 0.35 13.67 9.29
N THR A 250 1.45 12.93 9.26
CA THR A 250 2.83 13.43 9.42
C THR A 250 3.67 13.06 8.21
N ARG A 251 4.72 13.82 7.93
CA ARG A 251 5.59 13.59 6.77
C ARG A 251 6.53 12.41 6.96
N THR A 252 6.92 12.11 8.20
CA THR A 252 7.96 11.11 8.50
C THR A 252 7.55 10.11 9.57
N LYS A 253 8.04 8.88 9.44
CA LYS A 253 7.85 7.79 10.42
C LYS A 253 8.40 8.13 11.82
N HIS A 254 9.48 8.89 11.89
CA HIS A 254 10.05 9.34 13.16
C HIS A 254 9.17 10.43 13.80
N GLY A 255 8.63 11.35 12.98
CA GLY A 255 7.60 12.31 13.39
C GLY A 255 6.37 11.60 13.97
N ALA A 256 5.85 10.60 13.27
CA ALA A 256 4.69 9.82 13.73
C ALA A 256 4.90 9.19 15.12
N ASN A 257 6.04 8.53 15.35
CA ASN A 257 6.33 7.93 16.67
C ASN A 257 6.51 8.99 17.77
N ARG A 258 7.19 10.11 17.47
CA ARG A 258 7.38 11.18 18.45
C ARG A 258 6.05 11.81 18.84
N LEU A 259 5.18 12.08 17.86
CA LEU A 259 3.87 12.66 18.11
C LEU A 259 2.98 11.69 18.89
N THR A 260 3.00 10.40 18.56
CA THR A 260 2.24 9.38 19.30
C THR A 260 2.63 9.37 20.78
N LYS A 261 3.94 9.32 21.08
CA LYS A 261 4.43 9.38 22.48
C LYS A 261 4.03 10.66 23.20
N TYR A 262 4.01 11.78 22.49
CA TYR A 262 3.57 13.05 23.06
C TYR A 262 2.09 12.98 23.45
N LEU A 263 1.23 12.52 22.53
CA LEU A 263 -0.21 12.37 22.77
C LEU A 263 -0.51 11.39 23.92
N GLU A 264 0.18 10.25 23.96
CA GLU A 264 0.10 9.29 25.07
C GLU A 264 0.46 9.96 26.41
N GLY A 265 1.51 10.80 26.43
CA GLY A 265 1.92 11.57 27.61
C GLY A 265 0.94 12.69 28.00
N GLN A 266 -0.03 13.03 27.15
CA GLN A 266 -1.15 13.92 27.48
C GLN A 266 -2.43 13.14 27.83
N GLY A 267 -2.36 11.80 27.92
CA GLY A 267 -3.52 10.97 28.24
C GLY A 267 -4.46 10.71 27.06
N ILE A 268 -4.00 10.91 25.82
CA ILE A 268 -4.76 10.60 24.61
C ILE A 268 -4.31 9.23 24.09
N GLU A 269 -5.24 8.26 23.96
CA GLU A 269 -4.90 6.97 23.35
C GLU A 269 -4.51 7.16 21.88
N ALA A 270 -3.24 6.92 21.56
CA ALA A 270 -2.70 7.16 20.24
C ALA A 270 -1.93 5.94 19.73
N ALA A 271 -1.92 5.74 18.40
CA ALA A 271 -1.09 4.73 17.76
C ALA A 271 -0.46 5.26 16.48
N ALA A 272 0.78 4.81 16.19
CA ALA A 272 1.47 5.15 14.95
C ALA A 272 1.33 4.06 13.88
N ILE A 273 0.98 4.44 12.65
CA ILE A 273 0.96 3.56 11.47
C ILE A 273 1.89 4.09 10.36
N HIS A 274 2.98 3.37 10.10
CA HIS A 274 3.98 3.73 9.08
C HIS A 274 4.75 2.50 8.58
N GLY A 275 5.49 2.63 7.47
CA GLY A 275 6.19 1.50 6.83
C GLY A 275 7.22 0.76 7.70
N ASN A 276 7.78 1.40 8.72
CA ASN A 276 8.69 0.76 9.68
C ASN A 276 8.00 -0.05 10.80
N LYS A 277 6.67 -0.02 10.94
CA LYS A 277 5.96 -0.89 11.90
C LYS A 277 5.84 -2.29 11.32
N SER A 278 5.85 -3.31 12.19
CA SER A 278 5.55 -4.68 11.77
C SER A 278 4.12 -4.77 11.23
N GLN A 279 3.84 -5.73 10.34
CA GLN A 279 2.49 -5.87 9.79
C GLN A 279 1.44 -6.07 10.87
N ASN A 280 1.70 -6.96 11.83
CA ASN A 280 0.80 -7.23 12.94
C ASN A 280 0.52 -5.96 13.76
N ALA A 281 1.53 -5.11 13.98
CA ALA A 281 1.34 -3.85 14.68
C ALA A 281 0.49 -2.87 13.87
N ARG A 282 0.64 -2.81 12.53
CA ARG A 282 -0.19 -1.97 11.66
C ARG A 282 -1.64 -2.45 11.63
N THR A 283 -1.87 -3.76 11.49
CA THR A 283 -3.19 -4.37 11.50
C THR A 283 -3.88 -4.16 12.86
N LYS A 284 -3.15 -4.36 13.96
CA LYS A 284 -3.68 -4.10 15.31
C LYS A 284 -4.04 -2.63 15.49
N ALA A 285 -3.12 -1.70 15.18
CA ALA A 285 -3.39 -0.26 15.31
C ALA A 285 -4.62 0.19 14.49
N LEU A 286 -4.80 -0.39 13.30
CA LEU A 286 -5.98 -0.13 12.47
C LEU A 286 -7.27 -0.68 13.11
N ALA A 287 -7.23 -1.90 13.62
CA ALA A 287 -8.38 -2.53 14.28
C ALA A 287 -8.77 -1.78 15.57
N ASP A 288 -7.78 -1.47 16.42
CA ASP A 288 -7.97 -0.68 17.65
C ASP A 288 -8.58 0.69 17.33
N PHE A 289 -8.11 1.36 16.27
CA PHE A 289 -8.64 2.65 15.83
C PHE A 289 -10.11 2.53 15.35
N LYS A 290 -10.42 1.51 14.55
CA LYS A 290 -11.80 1.24 14.09
C LYS A 290 -12.76 0.97 15.26
N ASN A 291 -12.30 0.25 16.28
CA ASN A 291 -13.08 -0.09 17.47
C ASN A 291 -13.22 1.08 18.47
N GLY A 292 -12.45 2.15 18.30
CA GLY A 292 -12.43 3.29 19.23
C GLY A 292 -11.48 3.12 20.41
N ASP A 293 -10.71 2.03 20.48
CA ASP A 293 -9.68 1.80 21.51
C ASP A 293 -8.48 2.75 21.35
N VAL A 294 -8.26 3.24 20.12
CA VAL A 294 -7.31 4.31 19.82
C VAL A 294 -8.09 5.52 19.34
N ARG A 295 -7.89 6.65 20.03
CA ARG A 295 -8.53 7.94 19.72
C ARG A 295 -7.83 8.68 18.58
N ALA A 296 -6.48 8.61 18.53
CA ALA A 296 -5.66 9.29 17.53
C ALA A 296 -4.75 8.33 16.76
N LEU A 297 -5.01 8.12 15.47
CA LEU A 297 -4.14 7.34 14.59
C LEU A 297 -3.16 8.26 13.84
N VAL A 298 -1.88 8.18 14.18
CA VAL A 298 -0.82 9.00 13.56
C VAL A 298 -0.17 8.26 12.41
N ALA A 299 -0.33 8.77 11.19
CA ALA A 299 0.07 8.09 9.97
C ALA A 299 1.02 8.91 9.10
N THR A 300 1.78 8.21 8.26
CA THR A 300 2.45 8.80 7.08
C THR A 300 1.60 8.54 5.83
N ASP A 301 1.70 9.40 4.81
CA ASP A 301 0.95 9.28 3.55
C ASP A 301 0.92 7.85 2.99
N ILE A 302 2.10 7.25 2.83
CA ILE A 302 2.26 5.91 2.26
C ILE A 302 1.51 4.84 3.09
N ALA A 303 1.47 4.99 4.41
CA ALA A 303 0.88 4.00 5.29
C ALA A 303 -0.61 4.20 5.54
N ALA A 304 -1.11 5.42 5.31
CA ALA A 304 -2.52 5.78 5.35
C ALA A 304 -3.24 5.53 4.01
N ARG A 305 -2.49 5.48 2.91
CA ARG A 305 -3.01 5.06 1.61
C ARG A 305 -3.45 3.59 1.68
N GLY A 306 -4.74 3.36 1.43
CA GLY A 306 -5.35 2.03 1.41
C GLY A 306 -5.77 1.58 2.80
N LEU A 307 -5.88 2.50 3.75
CA LEU A 307 -6.63 2.25 4.97
C LEU A 307 -8.11 2.47 4.66
N ASP A 308 -8.90 1.41 4.82
CA ASP A 308 -10.36 1.45 4.85
C ASP A 308 -10.80 2.06 6.19
N ILE A 309 -10.64 3.38 6.30
CA ILE A 309 -11.12 4.17 7.45
C ILE A 309 -11.83 5.40 6.92
N ASP A 310 -12.73 5.17 5.97
CA ASP A 310 -13.48 6.25 5.37
C ASP A 310 -14.62 6.69 6.31
N GLN A 311 -15.05 7.96 6.17
CA GLN A 311 -16.07 8.60 7.02
C GLN A 311 -15.62 8.99 8.43
N LEU A 312 -14.33 9.30 8.61
CA LEU A 312 -13.87 9.87 9.87
C LEU A 312 -14.50 11.24 10.14
N PRO A 313 -14.82 11.58 11.39
CA PRO A 313 -15.29 12.92 11.72
C PRO A 313 -14.17 13.96 11.54
N GLN A 314 -12.92 13.56 11.80
CA GLN A 314 -11.78 14.48 11.88
C GLN A 314 -10.53 13.93 11.19
N VAL A 315 -9.97 14.74 10.30
CA VAL A 315 -8.66 14.54 9.68
C VAL A 315 -7.75 15.72 9.99
N VAL A 316 -6.54 15.46 10.47
CA VAL A 316 -5.57 16.51 10.79
C VAL A 316 -4.32 16.37 9.93
N ASN A 317 -3.99 17.41 9.17
CA ASN A 317 -2.67 17.59 8.58
C ASN A 317 -1.74 18.23 9.61
N PHE A 318 -1.03 17.40 10.38
CA PHE A 318 -0.04 17.89 11.35
C PHE A 318 1.16 18.52 10.62
N GLU A 319 1.52 17.98 9.46
CA GLU A 319 2.42 18.59 8.49
C GLU A 319 1.76 18.56 7.12
N LEU A 320 1.89 19.64 6.34
CA LEU A 320 1.33 19.67 4.98
C LEU A 320 2.10 18.70 4.06
N PRO A 321 1.41 18.03 3.11
CA PRO A 321 2.09 17.18 2.14
C PRO A 321 2.97 18.01 1.21
N ASN A 322 4.07 17.42 0.75
CA ASN A 322 4.96 18.07 -0.22
C ASN A 322 4.33 18.16 -1.62
N VAL A 323 3.42 17.22 -1.93
CA VAL A 323 2.69 17.13 -3.19
C VAL A 323 1.24 17.54 -2.93
N PRO A 324 0.71 18.59 -3.57
CA PRO A 324 -0.65 19.08 -3.34
C PRO A 324 -1.74 18.03 -3.50
N GLU A 325 -1.59 17.10 -4.45
CA GLU A 325 -2.56 16.04 -4.73
C GLU A 325 -2.78 15.13 -3.52
N ASP A 326 -1.74 14.92 -2.70
CA ASP A 326 -1.83 14.15 -1.47
C ASP A 326 -2.76 14.79 -0.45
N TYR A 327 -2.88 16.12 -0.45
CA TYR A 327 -3.81 16.82 0.43
C TYR A 327 -5.25 16.37 0.17
N VAL A 328 -5.65 16.30 -1.10
CA VAL A 328 -6.99 15.83 -1.51
C VAL A 328 -7.22 14.39 -1.08
N HIS A 329 -6.18 13.54 -1.16
CA HIS A 329 -6.26 12.15 -0.69
C HIS A 329 -6.38 12.01 0.83
N ARG A 330 -5.74 12.91 1.59
CA ARG A 330 -5.81 12.94 3.06
C ARG A 330 -7.19 13.39 3.52
N ILE A 331 -7.66 14.54 3.06
CA ILE A 331 -8.97 15.08 3.47
C ILE A 331 -10.11 14.22 2.96
N GLY A 332 -9.91 13.47 1.86
CA GLY A 332 -10.87 12.49 1.37
C GLY A 332 -11.15 11.33 2.34
N ARG A 333 -10.46 11.23 3.49
CA ARG A 333 -10.81 10.26 4.55
C ARG A 333 -12.01 10.70 5.40
N THR A 334 -12.44 11.95 5.25
CA THR A 334 -13.62 12.53 5.91
C THR A 334 -14.65 13.05 4.89
N GLY A 335 -15.85 13.42 5.33
CA GLY A 335 -16.85 14.12 4.53
C GLY A 335 -17.43 13.37 3.32
N ARG A 336 -17.66 12.06 3.47
CA ARG A 336 -18.22 11.18 2.42
C ARG A 336 -19.67 10.76 2.71
N ALA A 337 -20.40 10.37 1.65
CA ALA A 337 -21.76 9.82 1.73
C ALA A 337 -22.79 10.74 2.43
N GLY A 338 -22.65 12.06 2.31
CA GLY A 338 -23.57 13.03 2.91
C GLY A 338 -23.25 13.42 4.35
N ALA A 339 -22.28 12.76 5.00
CA ALA A 339 -21.79 13.15 6.32
C ALA A 339 -20.90 14.39 6.23
N SER A 340 -21.09 15.36 7.15
CA SER A 340 -20.19 16.49 7.32
C SER A 340 -18.88 16.04 7.98
N GLY A 341 -17.75 16.41 7.39
CA GLY A 341 -16.43 16.05 7.86
C GLY A 341 -15.52 17.27 7.93
N GLN A 342 -14.56 17.25 8.86
CA GLN A 342 -13.63 18.37 9.05
C GLN A 342 -12.18 17.96 8.78
N ALA A 343 -11.48 18.82 8.06
CA ALA A 343 -10.06 18.70 7.81
C ALA A 343 -9.31 19.92 8.37
N VAL A 344 -8.46 19.69 9.36
CA VAL A 344 -7.68 20.75 10.02
C VAL A 344 -6.23 20.66 9.58
N SER A 345 -5.63 21.78 9.19
CA SER A 345 -4.22 21.89 8.81
C SER A 345 -3.47 22.75 9.80
N LEU A 346 -2.47 22.19 10.49
CA LEU A 346 -1.56 22.95 11.34
C LEU A 346 -0.41 23.46 10.49
N VAL A 347 -0.35 24.78 10.26
CA VAL A 347 0.58 25.35 9.27
C VAL A 347 1.63 26.22 9.96
N SER A 348 2.90 25.84 9.81
CA SER A 348 4.02 26.66 10.23
C SER A 348 4.57 27.52 9.09
N LEU A 349 5.40 28.52 9.43
CA LEU A 349 5.94 29.48 8.46
C LEU A 349 6.72 28.82 7.31
N ASP A 350 7.39 27.70 7.58
CA ASP A 350 8.15 26.90 6.60
C ASP A 350 7.27 26.14 5.60
N GLU A 351 5.95 26.06 5.83
CA GLU A 351 5.00 25.30 4.98
C GLU A 351 4.10 26.19 4.11
N LYS A 352 4.41 27.49 4.01
CA LYS A 352 3.63 28.45 3.19
C LYS A 352 3.60 28.07 1.71
N LYS A 353 4.68 27.46 1.20
CA LYS A 353 4.78 27.06 -0.21
C LYS A 353 3.84 25.90 -0.51
N GLU A 354 3.78 24.92 0.38
CA GLU A 354 2.91 23.76 0.35
C GLU A 354 1.45 24.20 0.41
N LEU A 355 1.11 25.10 1.34
CA LEU A 355 -0.24 25.67 1.44
C LEU A 355 -0.66 26.35 0.12
N ALA A 356 0.20 27.20 -0.45
CA ALA A 356 -0.10 27.86 -1.73
C ALA A 356 -0.26 26.88 -2.90
N GLY A 357 0.49 25.77 -2.90
CA GLY A 357 0.34 24.69 -3.87
C GLY A 357 -1.02 23.99 -3.76
N ILE A 358 -1.43 23.70 -2.52
CA ILE A 358 -2.73 23.09 -2.20
C ILE A 358 -3.88 24.00 -2.63
N GLU A 359 -3.89 25.26 -2.20
CA GLU A 359 -4.93 26.24 -2.54
C GLU A 359 -5.07 26.42 -4.06
N ARG A 360 -3.95 26.40 -4.80
CA ARG A 360 -3.97 26.44 -6.26
C ARG A 360 -4.62 25.18 -6.86
N LEU A 361 -4.27 24.00 -6.36
CA LEU A 361 -4.82 22.73 -6.85
C LEU A 361 -6.35 22.67 -6.64
N ILE A 362 -6.82 23.06 -5.45
CA ILE A 362 -8.25 23.02 -5.11
C ILE A 362 -9.00 24.26 -5.62
N SER A 363 -8.28 25.26 -6.15
CA SER A 363 -8.84 26.55 -6.63
C SER A 363 -9.65 27.29 -5.57
N GLN A 364 -9.23 27.20 -4.31
CA GLN A 364 -9.89 27.78 -3.14
C GLN A 364 -8.84 28.22 -2.11
N ARG A 365 -9.05 29.38 -1.49
CA ARG A 365 -8.30 29.81 -0.30
C ARG A 365 -8.87 29.12 0.93
N LEU A 366 -8.02 28.54 1.75
CA LEU A 366 -8.45 27.89 2.99
C LEU A 366 -8.67 28.93 4.09
N GLU A 367 -9.75 28.77 4.84
CA GLU A 367 -10.05 29.68 5.94
C GLU A 367 -9.04 29.49 7.07
N SER A 368 -8.45 30.60 7.53
CA SER A 368 -7.42 30.61 8.55
C SER A 368 -7.98 31.11 9.87
N GLN A 369 -7.88 30.30 10.92
CA GLN A 369 -8.31 30.63 12.27
C GLN A 369 -7.13 30.50 13.23
N THR A 370 -6.86 31.53 14.01
CA THR A 370 -5.87 31.46 15.08
C THR A 370 -6.52 30.94 16.35
N VAL A 371 -5.85 30.01 17.04
CA VAL A 371 -6.29 29.48 18.34
C VAL A 371 -5.60 30.27 19.43
N SER A 372 -6.37 30.73 20.42
CA SER A 372 -5.84 31.55 21.52
C SER A 372 -4.73 30.81 22.28
N GLY A 373 -3.60 31.49 22.53
CA GLY A 373 -2.40 30.92 23.15
C GLY A 373 -1.50 30.14 22.17
N PHE A 374 -1.93 29.99 20.91
CA PHE A 374 -1.19 29.35 19.84
C PHE A 374 -0.94 30.28 18.64
N GLU A 375 -0.95 31.60 18.86
CA GLU A 375 -0.60 32.63 17.86
C GLU A 375 0.86 32.48 17.39
N PRO A 376 1.14 32.39 16.07
CA PRO A 376 2.51 32.31 15.58
C PRO A 376 3.36 33.49 16.03
N THR A 377 4.62 33.22 16.39
CA THR A 377 5.54 34.29 16.77
C THR A 377 5.92 35.11 15.53
N PRO A 378 5.79 36.46 15.55
CA PRO A 378 6.24 37.30 14.44
C PRO A 378 7.73 37.06 14.13
N GLY A 379 8.04 36.63 12.91
CA GLY A 379 9.43 36.36 12.48
C GLY A 379 10.03 35.01 12.92
N GLY A 380 9.26 34.12 13.56
CA GLY A 380 9.69 32.82 14.07
C GLY A 380 9.97 31.74 13.01
N GLY A 381 10.70 32.07 11.94
CA GLY A 381 11.28 31.05 11.07
C GLY A 381 12.30 30.19 11.85
N PRO A 382 12.53 28.93 11.47
CA PRO A 382 13.52 28.10 12.16
C PRO A 382 14.88 28.82 12.15
N LYS A 383 15.49 29.01 13.33
CA LYS A 383 16.92 29.30 13.43
C LYS A 383 17.63 28.08 12.85
N VAL A 384 18.14 28.23 11.63
CA VAL A 384 18.92 27.20 10.98
C VAL A 384 20.23 27.11 11.77
N ASP A 385 20.43 26.03 12.52
CA ASP A 385 21.77 25.68 12.98
C ASP A 385 22.59 25.40 11.72
N GLU A 386 23.50 26.31 11.35
CA GLU A 386 24.31 26.26 10.13
C GLU A 386 25.32 25.09 10.09
N ASN A 387 25.23 24.12 11.01
CA ASN A 387 26.27 23.10 11.21
C ASN A 387 25.98 21.69 10.67
N GLU A 388 24.79 21.38 10.11
CA GLU A 388 24.49 20.01 9.64
C GLU A 388 24.35 19.85 8.10
N GLY A 389 24.91 20.76 7.30
CA GLY A 389 24.63 20.76 5.85
C GLY A 389 25.77 21.17 4.91
N ARG A 390 27.04 21.11 5.31
CA ARG A 390 28.15 21.38 4.36
C ARG A 390 28.69 20.07 3.76
N PRO A 391 28.56 19.83 2.44
CA PRO A 391 29.30 18.76 1.78
C PRO A 391 30.80 19.05 1.90
N ALA A 392 31.58 18.03 2.27
CA ALA A 392 33.03 18.12 2.40
C ALA A 392 33.65 18.67 1.10
N ARG A 393 34.30 19.82 1.18
CA ARG A 393 35.11 20.35 0.07
C ARG A 393 36.31 19.43 -0.17
N PRO A 394 36.69 19.16 -1.42
CA PRO A 394 37.91 18.41 -1.71
C PRO A 394 39.14 19.23 -1.27
N PRO A 395 40.23 18.58 -0.81
CA PRO A 395 41.40 19.28 -0.32
C PRO A 395 42.10 20.03 -1.47
N ARG A 396 42.13 21.35 -1.36
CA ARG A 396 42.82 22.25 -2.28
C ARG A 396 44.33 22.13 -1.98
N ARG A 397 45.08 21.44 -2.85
CA ARG A 397 46.54 21.38 -2.79
C ARG A 397 47.11 22.80 -2.86
N GLN A 398 47.74 23.23 -1.77
CA GLN A 398 48.42 24.49 -1.64
C GLN A 398 49.80 24.38 -2.29
N GLY A 399 50.08 25.26 -3.24
CA GLY A 399 51.37 25.36 -3.90
C GLY A 399 52.47 25.81 -2.94
N GLY A 400 53.57 25.06 -2.92
CA GLY A 400 54.84 25.46 -2.34
C GLY A 400 55.81 25.82 -3.46
N ASN A 401 56.23 27.08 -3.47
CA ASN A 401 57.19 27.70 -4.39
C ASN A 401 58.62 27.18 -4.13
N ARG A 402 59.42 26.91 -5.18
CA ARG A 402 60.90 27.09 -5.15
C ARG A 402 61.54 27.03 -6.55
N ASN A 403 62.09 28.19 -6.93
CA ASN A 403 63.16 28.53 -7.87
C ASN A 403 63.96 27.42 -8.58
N GLY A 404 64.30 27.71 -9.84
CA GLY A 404 65.73 27.72 -10.23
C GLY A 404 66.08 27.13 -11.59
N SER A 405 66.41 28.02 -12.53
CA SER A 405 67.44 27.88 -13.57
C SER A 405 67.35 26.77 -14.63
N GLY A 406 67.14 27.21 -15.88
CA GLY A 406 68.21 27.16 -16.88
C GLY A 406 68.27 25.95 -17.83
N ALA A 407 68.39 26.30 -19.12
CA ALA A 407 69.03 25.55 -20.22
C ALA A 407 68.17 24.62 -21.10
N GLN A 408 67.95 25.15 -22.31
CA GLN A 408 68.32 24.57 -23.62
C GLN A 408 67.46 23.49 -24.30
N ARG A 409 67.01 23.92 -25.50
CA ARG A 409 67.04 23.20 -26.80
C ARG A 409 66.10 21.99 -26.93
N SER A 410 65.66 21.56 -28.10
CA SER A 410 65.50 22.09 -29.45
C SER A 410 64.85 20.94 -30.21
N GLY A 411 63.99 21.25 -31.17
CA GLY A 411 63.88 20.47 -32.40
C GLY A 411 62.89 19.31 -32.44
N GLY A 412 61.86 19.52 -33.26
CA GLY A 412 61.58 18.68 -34.42
C GLY A 412 60.85 17.35 -34.16
N GLN A 413 59.62 17.18 -34.63
CA GLN A 413 59.19 16.94 -36.02
C GLN A 413 58.82 15.47 -36.23
N ARG A 414 57.52 15.28 -36.51
CA ARG A 414 56.92 14.39 -37.51
C ARG A 414 57.00 12.86 -37.35
N SER A 415 55.77 12.34 -37.33
CA SER A 415 55.21 11.34 -38.25
C SER A 415 55.58 9.87 -38.11
N ALA A 416 54.49 9.12 -37.88
CA ALA A 416 54.05 7.95 -38.64
C ALA A 416 55.04 6.80 -38.83
N ASN A 417 54.77 5.66 -38.19
CA ASN A 417 54.14 4.54 -38.90
C ASN A 417 53.76 3.41 -37.93
N ASN A 418 52.62 2.81 -38.24
CA ASN A 418 52.10 1.53 -37.77
C ASN A 418 53.01 0.36 -38.27
N PRO A 419 52.67 -0.93 -38.11
CA PRO A 419 52.18 -1.73 -36.97
C PRO A 419 53.11 -2.95 -36.71
N ARG A 420 52.89 -3.73 -35.64
CA ARG A 420 52.68 -5.21 -35.69
C ARG A 420 52.88 -5.93 -34.33
N GLN A 421 51.87 -6.75 -34.07
CA GLN A 421 51.80 -8.04 -33.38
C GLN A 421 53.05 -8.74 -32.80
N ASN A 422 52.72 -9.41 -31.69
CA ASN A 422 53.21 -10.69 -31.16
C ASN A 422 54.45 -10.70 -30.25
N GLY A 423 54.23 -11.19 -29.02
CA GLY A 423 55.29 -11.70 -28.16
C GLY A 423 54.94 -11.66 -26.66
N GLU A 424 54.07 -12.54 -26.19
CA GLU A 424 54.23 -13.15 -24.86
C GLU A 424 55.46 -14.11 -24.89
N PRO A 425 55.99 -14.68 -23.78
CA PRO A 425 55.53 -14.70 -22.38
C PRO A 425 56.66 -14.56 -21.31
N ARG A 426 56.28 -14.81 -20.05
CA ARG A 426 57.08 -15.13 -18.83
C ARG A 426 57.40 -13.89 -17.99
N GLY A 427 57.13 -13.83 -16.70
CA GLY A 427 56.71 -14.82 -15.71
C GLY A 427 57.33 -14.42 -14.37
N ASN A 428 56.57 -14.37 -13.28
CA ASN A 428 56.89 -15.02 -12.00
C ASN A 428 55.84 -14.70 -10.93
N ASP A 429 55.27 -15.79 -10.40
CA ASP A 429 55.13 -16.13 -8.98
C ASP A 429 54.84 -15.02 -7.95
N ASN A 430 53.70 -15.15 -7.25
CA ASN A 430 53.72 -15.90 -5.99
C ASN A 430 52.32 -16.19 -5.42
N ARG A 431 52.06 -17.49 -5.25
CA ARG A 431 51.61 -18.22 -4.04
C ARG A 431 50.37 -17.78 -3.24
N GLY A 432 49.55 -18.81 -2.97
CA GLY A 432 48.79 -18.98 -1.72
C GLY A 432 47.46 -19.71 -1.92
N ASN A 433 47.44 -20.90 -2.50
CA ASN A 433 47.32 -22.20 -1.81
C ASN A 433 45.93 -22.52 -1.25
N ASP A 434 45.13 -23.17 -2.09
CA ASP A 434 44.06 -24.11 -1.75
C ASP A 434 44.63 -25.46 -1.31
N ASN A 435 43.92 -26.16 -0.42
CA ASN A 435 43.80 -27.62 -0.38
C ASN A 435 42.79 -27.97 0.73
N ARG A 436 41.81 -28.87 0.57
CA ARG A 436 41.79 -30.10 -0.23
C ARG A 436 40.35 -30.58 -0.47
N SER A 437 40.16 -31.13 -1.67
CA SER A 437 39.22 -32.16 -2.15
C SER A 437 39.00 -33.32 -1.16
N GLY A 438 37.83 -33.97 -1.13
CA GLY A 438 37.41 -35.04 -2.06
C GLY A 438 38.22 -36.33 -1.78
N GLU A 439 37.69 -37.53 -1.55
CA GLU A 439 36.58 -38.23 -2.22
C GLU A 439 36.41 -39.64 -1.57
N ASN A 440 35.28 -40.28 -1.88
CA ASN A 440 35.10 -41.73 -2.16
C ASN A 440 34.58 -42.76 -1.11
N ARG A 441 33.56 -43.49 -1.62
CA ARG A 441 33.18 -44.93 -1.49
C ARG A 441 32.40 -45.45 -0.26
N GLY A 442 31.22 -46.01 -0.56
CA GLY A 442 31.03 -47.47 -0.45
C GLY A 442 29.90 -48.02 0.44
N ASN A 443 28.80 -48.44 -0.21
CA ASN A 443 28.00 -49.66 -0.05
C ASN A 443 27.27 -50.11 1.26
N GLU A 444 26.06 -50.63 1.00
CA GLU A 444 25.35 -51.78 1.62
C GLU A 444 24.59 -51.69 2.98
N SER A 445 23.26 -51.60 2.82
CA SER A 445 22.20 -52.49 3.36
C SER A 445 22.28 -53.07 4.79
N THR A 446 21.28 -52.75 5.63
CA THR A 446 20.55 -53.76 6.43
C THR A 446 19.20 -53.24 6.96
N ALA A 447 18.31 -54.21 7.21
CA ALA A 447 16.86 -54.20 7.41
C ALA A 447 16.32 -53.55 8.72
N PRO A 448 14.98 -53.48 8.92
CA PRO A 448 14.31 -52.51 9.79
C PRO A 448 13.96 -53.05 11.20
N ARG A 449 13.77 -52.15 12.18
CA ARG A 449 13.22 -52.50 13.50
C ARG A 449 11.74 -52.10 13.63
N ARG A 450 10.89 -53.13 13.68
CA ARG A 450 9.56 -53.13 14.33
C ARG A 450 9.70 -53.52 15.80
N ARG A 451 8.86 -52.94 16.66
CA ARG A 451 8.25 -53.43 17.94
C ARG A 451 8.15 -52.25 18.93
N ARG A 452 7.12 -52.09 19.76
CA ARG A 452 5.82 -52.74 19.97
C ARG A 452 5.03 -51.87 20.97
N SER A 453 3.71 -52.00 20.90
CA SER A 453 2.66 -51.62 21.85
C SER A 453 2.93 -51.94 23.34
N ARG A 454 2.41 -51.06 24.22
CA ARG A 454 1.66 -51.28 25.49
C ARG A 454 1.42 -49.87 26.08
N GLY A 455 0.28 -49.44 26.63
CA GLY A 455 -0.92 -50.09 27.16
C GLY A 455 -1.32 -49.36 28.46
N GLY A 456 -2.61 -49.08 28.66
CA GLY A 456 -3.19 -48.57 29.94
C GLY A 456 -4.26 -47.50 29.70
N ARG A 457 -5.56 -47.81 29.63
CA ARG A 457 -6.54 -48.05 30.73
C ARG A 457 -6.58 -46.97 31.82
N GLY A 458 -7.68 -46.23 31.85
CA GLY A 458 -8.20 -45.49 33.00
C GLY A 458 -9.68 -45.15 32.79
N ARG A 459 -10.55 -45.76 33.60
CA ARG A 459 -12.02 -45.58 33.66
C ARG A 459 -12.38 -44.52 34.70
N GLY A 460 -13.58 -43.94 34.56
CA GLY A 460 -14.36 -43.24 35.61
C GLY A 460 -15.12 -42.06 34.98
N SER A 461 -16.41 -42.12 34.61
CA SER A 461 -17.67 -42.39 35.32
C SER A 461 -18.13 -41.25 36.26
N GLY A 462 -19.37 -40.79 36.04
CA GLY A 462 -20.16 -39.89 36.90
C GLY A 462 -20.52 -38.57 36.20
N ASN A 463 -21.59 -38.44 35.41
CA ASN A 463 -23.04 -38.48 35.69
C ASN A 463 -23.58 -37.23 36.42
N GLY A 464 -24.62 -36.62 35.82
CA GLY A 464 -25.71 -35.97 36.53
C GLY A 464 -25.94 -34.48 36.25
N GLY A 465 -27.12 -34.13 35.71
CA GLY A 465 -27.78 -32.87 36.05
C GLY A 465 -28.42 -32.10 34.90
N ALA A 466 -29.61 -32.51 34.47
CA ALA A 466 -30.55 -31.69 33.71
C ALA A 466 -31.21 -30.62 34.61
N ALA A 467 -31.63 -29.47 34.04
CA ALA A 467 -33.01 -28.92 34.13
C ALA A 467 -33.11 -27.43 33.72
N SER A 468 -33.95 -27.19 32.72
CA SER A 468 -35.01 -26.14 32.59
C SER A 468 -34.76 -24.67 32.96
N GLY A 469 -35.27 -23.78 32.10
CA GLY A 469 -35.83 -22.49 32.56
C GLY A 469 -36.07 -21.46 31.46
N ASN A 470 -37.32 -21.37 30.99
CA ASN A 470 -37.88 -20.21 30.27
C ASN A 470 -37.68 -18.89 31.06
N ARG A 471 -37.29 -17.82 30.37
CA ARG A 471 -38.04 -16.56 30.24
C ARG A 471 -37.41 -15.66 29.19
#